data_AF-A0A1A7XY67-F1
#
_entry.id   AF-A0A1A7XY67-F1
#
_cell.length_a   1.000
_cell.length_b   1.000
_cell.length_c   1.000
_cell.angle_alpha   90.00
_cell.angle_beta   90.00
_cell.angle_gamma   90.00
#
_symmetry.space_group_name_H-M   'P 1'
#
loop_
_entity.id
_entity.type
_entity.pdbx_description
1 polymer ?
#
loop_
_entity_poly.entity_id
_entity_poly.type
_entity_poly.pdbx_seq_one_letter_code
_entity_poly.pdbx_strand_id
1 'polypeptide(L)'
;MGSVRWAFRCGTWRPSRSEWLFAARCVQREEKERIGKFVFAKDAKSAMAGRLLLRKFVCERIGIPWSEIRLERSPRGKPYLAASVKVRSDS
;
A
#
# COMPACT_ATOMS: atom_id res chain seq x y z
N MET A 1 -18.92 -9.01 5.49
CA MET A 1 -17.44 -9.23 5.43
C MET A 1 -16.87 -9.17 6.84
N GLY A 2 -16.11 -10.18 7.27
CA GLY A 2 -15.44 -10.15 8.57
C GLY A 2 -14.31 -9.11 8.65
N SER A 3 -13.87 -8.77 9.87
CA SER A 3 -12.73 -7.87 10.05
C SER A 3 -11.41 -8.52 9.59
N VAL A 4 -10.48 -7.73 9.06
CA VAL A 4 -9.13 -8.19 8.67
C VAL A 4 -8.11 -7.67 9.67
N ARG A 5 -7.26 -8.56 10.19
CA ARG A 5 -6.19 -8.25 11.14
C ARG A 5 -4.89 -8.83 10.60
N TRP A 6 -4.03 -7.98 10.05
CA TRP A 6 -2.72 -8.38 9.52
C TRP A 6 -1.60 -7.70 10.27
N ALA A 7 -0.50 -8.43 10.44
CA ALA A 7 0.75 -7.92 10.97
C ALA A 7 1.89 -8.32 10.02
N PHE A 8 2.89 -7.46 9.90
CA PHE A 8 4.08 -7.73 9.08
C PHE A 8 5.34 -7.36 9.86
N ARG A 9 6.30 -8.29 9.91
CA ARG A 9 7.52 -8.15 10.71
C ARG A 9 8.59 -7.34 9.95
N CYS A 10 8.44 -6.02 9.94
CA CYS A 10 9.36 -5.10 9.25
C CYS A 10 10.81 -5.16 9.79
N GLY A 11 10.97 -5.49 11.07
CA GLY A 11 12.28 -5.54 11.75
C GLY A 11 13.21 -6.62 11.17
N THR A 12 12.69 -7.81 10.88
CA THR A 12 13.46 -8.92 10.30
C THR A 12 13.38 -8.96 8.77
N TRP A 13 12.57 -8.11 8.16
CA TRP A 13 12.49 -8.01 6.70
C TRP A 13 13.78 -7.43 6.13
N ARG A 14 14.47 -8.23 5.32
CA ARG A 14 15.73 -7.90 4.62
C ARG A 14 15.54 -8.07 3.11
N PRO A 15 14.82 -7.17 2.43
CA PRO A 15 14.64 -7.26 0.99
C PRO A 15 15.99 -7.07 0.28
N SER A 16 16.23 -7.86 -0.76
CA SER A 16 17.24 -7.57 -1.76
C SER A 16 16.91 -6.27 -2.50
N ARG A 17 17.91 -5.73 -3.23
CA ARG A 17 17.71 -4.52 -4.03
C ARG A 17 16.59 -4.67 -5.06
N SER A 18 16.52 -5.81 -5.74
CA SER A 18 15.49 -6.08 -6.76
C SER A 18 14.09 -6.17 -6.13
N GLU A 19 13.95 -6.84 -4.99
CA GLU A 19 12.68 -6.91 -4.25
C GLU A 19 12.22 -5.54 -3.76
N TRP A 20 13.15 -4.72 -3.24
CA TRP A 20 12.83 -3.35 -2.81
C TRP A 20 12.37 -2.48 -3.98
N LEU A 21 13.07 -2.55 -5.12
CA LEU A 21 12.69 -1.82 -6.34
C LEU A 21 11.36 -2.33 -6.91
N PHE A 22 11.08 -3.63 -6.80
CA PHE A 22 9.79 -4.19 -7.18
C PHE A 22 8.67 -3.66 -6.26
N ALA A 23 8.84 -3.73 -4.94
CA ALA A 23 7.90 -3.16 -3.98
C ALA A 23 7.61 -1.67 -4.25
N ALA A 24 8.65 -0.90 -4.57
CA ALA A 24 8.51 0.51 -4.92
C ALA A 24 7.73 0.75 -6.23
N ARG A 25 7.73 -0.19 -7.18
CA ARG A 25 6.87 -0.14 -8.38
C ARG A 25 5.41 -0.50 -8.09
N CYS A 26 5.17 -1.26 -7.02
CA CYS A 26 3.84 -1.70 -6.62
C CYS A 26 3.05 -0.62 -5.85
N VAL A 27 3.63 0.54 -5.54
CA VAL A 27 2.96 1.64 -4.82
C VAL A 27 2.80 2.87 -5.72
N GLN A 28 1.84 3.74 -5.38
CA GLN A 28 1.63 5.02 -6.07
C GLN A 28 2.87 5.93 -5.97
N ARG A 29 3.10 6.76 -7.00
CA ARG A 29 4.32 7.57 -7.16
C ARG A 29 4.55 8.51 -5.97
N GLU A 30 3.51 9.19 -5.53
CA GLU A 30 3.52 10.10 -4.39
C GLU A 30 3.90 9.38 -3.08
N GLU A 31 3.49 8.12 -2.90
CA GLU A 31 3.87 7.34 -1.73
C GLU A 31 5.30 6.82 -1.85
N LYS A 32 5.75 6.44 -3.06
CA LYS A 32 7.15 6.11 -3.32
C LYS A 32 8.07 7.28 -2.96
N GLU A 33 7.73 8.50 -3.37
CA GLU A 33 8.47 9.71 -3.04
C GLU A 33 8.49 9.97 -1.53
N ARG A 34 7.36 9.82 -0.84
CA ARG A 34 7.28 9.93 0.62
C ARG A 34 8.15 8.90 1.33
N ILE A 35 8.13 7.65 0.89
CA ILE A 35 8.97 6.58 1.44
C ILE A 35 10.45 6.90 1.24
N GLY A 36 10.81 7.50 0.10
CA GLY A 36 12.17 7.93 -0.20
C GLY A 36 12.70 9.08 0.67
N LYS A 37 11.82 9.80 1.39
CA LYS A 37 12.21 10.89 2.32
C LYS A 37 12.62 10.39 3.70
N PHE A 38 12.38 9.12 4.05
CA PHE A 38 12.81 8.58 5.33
C PHE A 38 14.34 8.43 5.37
N VAL A 39 14.95 8.96 6.43
CA VAL A 39 16.40 8.85 6.66
C VAL A 39 16.79 7.42 7.04
N PHE A 40 15.97 6.77 7.88
CA PHE A 40 16.26 5.41 8.35
C PHE A 40 15.51 4.35 7.56
N ALA A 41 16.24 3.30 7.16
CA ALA A 41 15.67 2.17 6.41
C ALA A 41 14.53 1.45 7.17
N LYS A 42 14.55 1.45 8.52
CA LYS A 42 13.47 0.85 9.33
C LYS A 42 12.12 1.54 9.10
N ASP A 43 12.13 2.86 8.93
CA ASP A 43 10.92 3.66 8.76
C ASP A 43 10.42 3.54 7.31
N ALA A 44 11.35 3.59 6.35
CA ALA A 44 11.04 3.33 4.94
C ALA A 44 10.41 1.94 4.76
N LYS A 45 10.99 0.90 5.38
CA LYS A 45 10.44 -0.47 5.35
C LYS A 45 9.04 -0.55 5.96
N SER A 46 8.83 0.09 7.11
CA SER A 46 7.53 0.10 7.78
C SER A 46 6.46 0.81 6.95
N ALA A 47 6.80 1.94 6.33
CA ALA A 47 5.92 2.67 5.44
C ALA A 47 5.59 1.88 4.16
N MET A 48 6.59 1.25 3.54
CA MET A 48 6.39 0.38 2.37
C MET A 48 5.46 -0.78 2.69
N ALA A 49 5.72 -1.52 3.77
CA ALA A 49 4.91 -2.66 4.19
C ALA A 49 3.46 -2.23 4.47
N GLY A 50 3.25 -1.13 5.21
CA GLY A 50 1.92 -0.59 5.45
C GLY A 50 1.17 -0.27 4.15
N ARG A 51 1.86 0.30 3.16
CA ARG A 51 1.24 0.64 1.88
C ARG A 51 0.89 -0.60 1.05
N LEU A 52 1.75 -1.62 1.03
CA LEU A 52 1.49 -2.88 0.34
C LEU A 52 0.32 -3.64 1.00
N LEU A 53 0.24 -3.65 2.33
CA LEU A 53 -0.88 -4.27 3.05
C LEU A 53 -2.21 -3.59 2.72
N LEU A 54 -2.24 -2.26 2.67
CA LEU A 54 -3.45 -1.52 2.27
C LEU A 54 -3.89 -1.88 0.85
N ARG A 55 -2.96 -1.93 -0.10
CA ARG A 55 -3.29 -2.29 -1.49
C ARG A 55 -3.75 -3.74 -1.62
N LYS A 56 -3.09 -4.68 -0.93
CA LYS A 56 -3.51 -6.09 -0.86
C LYS A 56 -4.94 -6.21 -0.31
N PHE A 57 -5.26 -5.48 0.75
CA PHE A 57 -6.61 -5.48 1.33
C PHE A 57 -7.65 -5.01 0.32
N VAL A 58 -7.37 -3.92 -0.40
CA VAL A 58 -8.28 -3.40 -1.43
C VAL A 58 -8.49 -4.41 -2.55
N CYS A 59 -7.42 -5.06 -3.05
CA CYS A 59 -7.55 -6.12 -4.05
C CYS A 59 -8.42 -7.29 -3.54
N GLU A 60 -8.10 -7.82 -2.36
CA GLU A 60 -8.72 -9.06 -1.87
C GLU A 60 -10.14 -8.88 -1.34
N ARG A 61 -10.47 -7.69 -0.80
CA ARG A 61 -11.75 -7.47 -0.11
C ARG A 61 -12.72 -6.58 -0.88
N ILE A 62 -12.22 -5.74 -1.79
CA ILE A 62 -13.03 -4.81 -2.57
C ILE A 62 -13.08 -5.24 -4.05
N GLY A 63 -12.13 -6.08 -4.50
CA GLY A 63 -12.11 -6.59 -5.87
C GLY A 63 -11.54 -5.60 -6.90
N ILE A 64 -10.89 -4.52 -6.45
CA ILE A 64 -10.27 -3.55 -7.35
C ILE A 64 -8.91 -4.09 -7.82
N PRO A 65 -8.63 -4.14 -9.14
CA PRO A 65 -7.34 -4.57 -9.67
C PRO A 65 -6.18 -3.74 -9.11
N TRP A 66 -5.02 -4.37 -8.87
CA TRP A 66 -3.89 -3.68 -8.23
C TRP A 66 -3.47 -2.40 -8.96
N SER A 67 -3.50 -2.38 -10.29
CA SER A 67 -3.16 -1.22 -11.12
C SER A 67 -4.14 -0.04 -10.98
N GLU A 68 -5.39 -0.32 -10.60
CA GLU A 68 -6.48 0.67 -10.54
C GLU A 68 -6.66 1.27 -9.14
N ILE A 69 -6.00 0.71 -8.12
CA ILE A 69 -6.10 1.21 -6.74
C ILE A 69 -5.56 2.63 -6.64
N ARG A 70 -6.46 3.57 -6.36
CA ARG A 70 -6.19 4.97 -6.02
C ARG A 70 -6.49 5.22 -4.55
N LEU A 71 -5.43 5.35 -3.77
CA LEU A 71 -5.53 5.67 -2.35
C LEU A 71 -4.97 7.09 -2.14
N GLU A 72 -5.81 7.99 -1.64
CA GLU A 72 -5.47 9.38 -1.34
C GLU A 72 -5.25 9.59 0.16
N ARG A 73 -4.91 10.80 0.58
CA ARG A 73 -4.75 11.16 1.99
C ARG A 73 -5.61 12.37 2.33
N SER A 74 -6.22 12.32 3.51
CA SER A 74 -6.96 13.46 4.04
C SER A 74 -6.00 14.62 4.36
N PRO A 75 -6.51 15.84 4.61
CA PRO A 75 -5.68 16.96 5.06
C PRO A 75 -4.87 16.66 6.34
N ARG A 76 -5.36 15.73 7.17
CA ARG A 76 -4.68 15.25 8.38
C ARG A 76 -3.75 14.05 8.12
N GLY A 77 -3.54 13.68 6.86
CA GLY A 77 -2.61 12.63 6.44
C GLY A 77 -3.14 11.19 6.49
N LYS A 78 -4.40 10.97 6.86
CA LYS A 78 -4.99 9.61 6.94
C LYS A 78 -5.24 9.07 5.52
N PRO A 79 -4.71 7.89 5.14
CA PRO A 79 -4.98 7.32 3.84
C PRO A 79 -6.44 6.84 3.73
N TYR A 80 -7.07 7.07 2.58
CA TYR A 80 -8.41 6.59 2.25
C TYR A 80 -8.47 6.11 0.79
N LEU A 81 -9.42 5.23 0.48
CA LEU A 81 -9.69 4.81 -0.90
C LEU A 81 -10.48 5.90 -1.61
N ALA A 82 -9.89 6.50 -2.64
CA ALA A 82 -10.61 7.42 -3.50
C ALA A 82 -11.69 6.64 -4.26
N ALA A 83 -12.85 7.24 -4.45
CA ALA A 83 -13.94 6.58 -5.15
C ALA A 83 -13.50 6.23 -6.59
N SER A 84 -13.30 4.94 -6.86
CA SER A 84 -13.14 4.45 -8.22
C SER A 84 -14.52 4.35 -8.86
N VAL A 85 -14.73 5.11 -9.94
CA VAL A 85 -15.90 4.96 -10.81
C VAL A 85 -15.91 3.52 -11.35
N LYS A 86 -17.00 2.80 -11.07
CA LYS A 86 -17.29 1.37 -11.36
C LYS A 86 -16.77 0.36 -10.34
N VAL A 87 -17.59 0.16 -9.31
CA VAL A 87 -17.76 -1.19 -8.74
C VAL A 87 -18.35 -2.04 -9.87
N ARG A 88 -17.66 -3.10 -10.31
CA ARG A 88 -18.33 -4.15 -11.09
C ARG A 88 -19.34 -4.80 -10.14
N SER A 89 -20.60 -4.47 -10.35
CA SER A 89 -21.73 -5.22 -9.84
C SER A 89 -21.72 -6.57 -10.54
N ASP A 90 -21.08 -7.55 -9.94
CA ASP A 90 -21.27 -8.93 -10.37
C ASP A 90 -22.71 -9.32 -9.98
N SER A 91 -23.48 -9.66 -11.02
CA SER A 91 -24.84 -10.20 -10.95
C SER A 91 -24.80 -11.69 -10.61
#